data_AF-A0AAE4SB35-F1
#
_entry.id   AF-A0AAE4SB35-F1
#
_cell.length_a   1.000
_cell.length_b   1.000
_cell.length_c   1.000
_cell.angle_alpha   90.00
_cell.angle_beta   90.00
_cell.angle_gamma   90.00
#
_symmetry.space_group_name_H-M   'P 1'
#
loop_
_entity.id
_entity.type
_entity.pdbx_description
1 polymer ?
#
loop_
_entity_poly.entity_id
_entity_poly.type
_entity_poly.pdbx_seq_one_letter_code
_entity_poly.pdbx_strand_id
1 'polypeptide(L)'
;MRYYLRENVLIVRGNFRAASSGVDGGIADVRTVLNITVPRNFSGDASREIDRISSEQGFLQPQFGLLTAVPITNLCIAKYDYITVFVTAGVSDSNRTINIIVTSTRPLSDAALLGAMTTATEVKMQVLADRKLPSGASPTDAVVVAAEKSLSTPEMFAGILTETGERIAKAVRQALTEALIRFDNYLLSTWGVSRGWSRDAPGFVKRTRPSYFIYSRYGGDHWTEWVPEGCPYYPCHKYAEQQCSFCYCPLYPCMDLSLGAMIETPNGDVWSCMDCRLVHVPNVASHLLENPEAGVAELKLVQKK
;
A
#
# COMPACT_ATOMS: atom_id res chain seq x y z
N MET A 1 -4.65 -8.87 6.47
CA MET A 1 -4.93 -7.60 5.76
C MET A 1 -5.07 -7.89 4.29
N ARG A 2 -6.03 -7.26 3.63
CA ARG A 2 -6.18 -7.28 2.16
C ARG A 2 -6.38 -5.86 1.68
N TYR A 3 -5.97 -5.57 0.46
CA TYR A 3 -6.28 -4.30 -0.18
C TYR A 3 -6.72 -4.53 -1.61
N TYR A 4 -7.51 -3.60 -2.13
CA TYR A 4 -7.97 -3.61 -3.50
C TYR A 4 -8.34 -2.20 -3.94
N LEU A 5 -8.52 -2.05 -5.25
CA LEU A 5 -8.90 -0.80 -5.89
C LEU A 5 -10.29 -1.00 -6.47
N ARG A 6 -11.19 -0.08 -6.18
CA ARG A 6 -12.48 0.00 -6.86
C ARG A 6 -12.68 1.41 -7.33
N GLU A 7 -12.83 1.57 -8.64
CA GLU A 7 -12.90 2.87 -9.30
C GLU A 7 -11.73 3.78 -8.89
N ASN A 8 -12.01 4.80 -8.08
CA ASN A 8 -11.09 5.84 -7.65
C ASN A 8 -10.69 5.72 -6.17
N VAL A 9 -10.96 4.56 -5.55
CA VAL A 9 -10.76 4.32 -4.11
C VAL A 9 -9.80 3.16 -3.89
N LEU A 10 -8.76 3.41 -3.09
CA LEU A 10 -8.00 2.35 -2.44
C LEU A 10 -8.73 1.95 -1.16
N ILE A 11 -9.01 0.65 -1.04
CA ILE A 11 -9.70 0.06 0.10
C ILE A 11 -8.73 -0.92 0.76
N VAL A 12 -8.41 -0.69 2.03
CA VAL A 12 -7.57 -1.59 2.84
C VAL A 12 -8.40 -2.17 3.97
N ARG A 13 -8.56 -3.49 3.98
CA ARG A 13 -9.42 -4.25 4.90
C ARG A 13 -8.61 -5.11 5.86
N GLY A 14 -9.07 -5.17 7.10
CA GLY A 14 -8.47 -5.99 8.16
C GLY A 14 -9.21 -5.84 9.48
N ASN A 15 -8.65 -6.38 10.54
CA ASN A 15 -9.15 -6.17 11.89
C ASN A 15 -8.11 -5.32 12.63
N PHE A 16 -8.13 -4.01 12.41
CA PHE A 16 -7.02 -3.16 12.80
C PHE A 16 -7.22 -2.49 14.16
N ARG A 17 -6.13 -2.35 14.90
CA ARG A 17 -5.92 -1.19 15.78
C ARG A 17 -5.18 -0.14 14.96
N ALA A 18 -5.71 1.07 14.86
CA ALA A 18 -5.16 2.08 13.97
C ALA A 18 -5.10 3.48 14.59
N ALA A 19 -4.14 4.28 14.14
CA ALA A 19 -4.01 5.71 14.42
C ALA A 19 -4.08 6.50 13.10
N SER A 20 -4.85 7.58 13.07
CA SER A 20 -5.03 8.44 11.90
C SER A 20 -4.86 9.91 12.25
N SER A 21 -4.16 10.66 11.41
CA SER A 21 -4.12 12.13 11.44
C SER A 21 -5.04 12.77 10.39
N GLY A 22 -5.84 11.96 9.68
CA GLY A 22 -6.78 12.43 8.66
C GLY A 22 -8.06 13.01 9.24
N VAL A 23 -9.05 13.17 8.37
CA VAL A 23 -10.41 13.59 8.75
C VAL A 23 -10.98 12.59 9.77
N ASP A 24 -11.56 13.12 10.84
CA ASP A 24 -12.07 12.34 11.99
C ASP A 24 -11.03 11.36 12.56
N GLY A 25 -9.75 11.77 12.51
CA GLY A 25 -8.63 11.00 13.02
C GLY A 25 -8.65 10.77 14.54
N GLY A 26 -7.70 9.99 15.00
CA GLY A 26 -7.62 9.50 16.38
C GLY A 26 -7.04 8.08 16.41
N ILE A 27 -7.18 7.40 17.55
CA ILE A 27 -6.83 5.99 17.69
C ILE A 27 -8.12 5.19 17.87
N ALA A 28 -8.35 4.22 17.00
CA ALA A 28 -9.57 3.42 17.01
C ALA A 28 -9.33 2.00 16.50
N ASP A 29 -10.24 1.11 16.85
CA ASP A 29 -10.37 -0.17 16.16
C ASP A 29 -11.17 0.06 14.88
N VAL A 30 -10.61 -0.30 13.72
CA VAL A 30 -11.24 -0.05 12.40
C VAL A 30 -11.20 -1.30 11.53
N ARG A 31 -12.20 -1.44 10.66
CA ARG A 31 -12.26 -2.55 9.69
C ARG A 31 -11.79 -2.18 8.29
N THR A 32 -11.77 -0.88 8.02
CA THR A 32 -11.44 -0.34 6.71
C THR A 32 -10.59 0.93 6.86
N VAL A 33 -9.56 1.04 6.02
CA VAL A 33 -8.89 2.30 5.73
C VAL A 33 -9.10 2.63 4.25
N LEU A 34 -9.58 3.83 3.96
CA LEU A 34 -9.88 4.30 2.60
C LEU A 34 -8.91 5.41 2.20
N ASN A 35 -8.50 5.43 0.93
CA ASN A 35 -7.91 6.60 0.28
C ASN A 35 -8.70 6.88 -1.00
N ILE A 36 -9.45 7.98 -0.98
CA ILE A 36 -10.48 8.32 -1.96
C ILE A 36 -9.96 9.44 -2.86
N THR A 37 -9.97 9.21 -4.18
CA THR A 37 -9.63 10.27 -5.12
C THR A 37 -10.83 11.19 -5.33
N VAL A 38 -10.65 12.48 -5.06
CA VAL A 38 -11.66 13.53 -5.25
C VAL A 38 -11.21 14.53 -6.34
N PRO A 39 -12.13 15.31 -6.93
CA PRO A 39 -11.75 16.37 -7.86
C PRO A 39 -10.79 17.39 -7.23
N ARG A 40 -9.93 18.02 -8.04
CA ARG A 40 -8.93 19.00 -7.55
C ARG A 40 -9.53 20.21 -6.83
N ASN A 41 -10.75 20.59 -7.21
CA ASN A 41 -11.51 21.70 -6.64
C ASN A 41 -12.53 21.23 -5.60
N PHE A 42 -12.34 20.04 -5.02
CA PHE A 42 -13.20 19.54 -3.96
C PHE A 42 -13.19 20.51 -2.77
N SER A 43 -14.38 21.00 -2.43
CA SER A 43 -14.63 21.90 -1.29
C SER A 43 -15.79 21.40 -0.42
N GLY A 44 -16.15 20.12 -0.55
CA GLY A 44 -17.23 19.50 0.19
C GLY A 44 -16.84 19.16 1.63
N ASP A 45 -17.82 18.69 2.40
CA ASP A 45 -17.58 18.12 3.72
C ASP A 45 -16.87 16.77 3.58
N ALA A 46 -15.61 16.73 4.02
CA ALA A 46 -14.76 15.56 3.85
C ALA A 46 -15.24 14.35 4.65
N SER A 47 -15.81 14.57 5.85
CA SER A 47 -16.33 13.51 6.71
C SER A 47 -17.53 12.83 6.05
N ARG A 48 -18.47 13.64 5.57
CA ARG A 48 -19.66 13.15 4.84
C ARG A 48 -19.30 12.42 3.55
N GLU A 49 -18.30 12.89 2.82
CA GLU A 49 -17.87 12.24 1.58
C GLU A 49 -17.24 10.86 1.86
N ILE A 50 -16.43 10.75 2.92
CA ILE A 50 -15.88 9.47 3.37
C ILE A 50 -17.01 8.50 3.76
N ASP A 51 -18.00 8.97 4.52
CA ASP A 51 -19.15 8.16 4.92
C ASP A 51 -20.00 7.70 3.74
N ARG A 52 -20.27 8.60 2.78
CA ARG A 52 -21.02 8.31 1.55
C ARG A 52 -20.33 7.21 0.75
N ILE A 53 -19.05 7.40 0.44
CA ILE A 53 -18.27 6.43 -0.35
C ILE A 53 -18.19 5.09 0.38
N SER A 54 -17.94 5.09 1.69
CA SER A 54 -17.87 3.84 2.44
C SER A 54 -19.19 3.07 2.43
N SER A 55 -20.31 3.77 2.57
CA SER A 55 -21.66 3.20 2.50
C SER A 55 -21.98 2.62 1.12
N GLU A 56 -21.60 3.32 0.04
CA GLU A 56 -21.73 2.84 -1.35
C GLU A 56 -20.91 1.58 -1.61
N GLN A 57 -19.79 1.43 -0.92
CA GLN A 57 -18.97 0.22 -0.97
C GLN A 57 -19.47 -0.90 -0.05
N GLY A 58 -20.56 -0.68 0.70
CA GLY A 58 -21.14 -1.66 1.61
C GLY A 58 -20.34 -1.86 2.90
N PHE A 59 -19.47 -0.92 3.26
CA PHE A 59 -18.75 -0.98 4.53
C PHE A 59 -19.46 -0.17 5.60
N LEU A 60 -19.59 -0.77 6.77
CA LEU A 60 -20.09 -0.09 7.97
C LEU A 60 -18.89 0.41 8.78
N GLN A 61 -19.07 1.58 9.42
CA GLN A 61 -18.18 2.12 10.44
C GLN A 61 -17.88 1.07 11.53
N PRO A 62 -16.70 1.08 12.19
CA PRO A 62 -15.68 2.14 12.18
C PRO A 62 -14.61 2.02 11.07
N GLN A 63 -14.23 3.17 10.49
CA GLN A 63 -13.23 3.31 9.42
C GLN A 63 -12.35 4.56 9.59
N PHE A 64 -11.22 4.58 8.89
CA PHE A 64 -10.52 5.83 8.58
C PHE A 64 -10.55 6.11 7.08
N GLY A 65 -10.69 7.37 6.70
CA GLY A 65 -10.71 7.80 5.31
C GLY A 65 -9.77 8.97 5.07
N LEU A 66 -9.05 8.92 3.95
CA LEU A 66 -8.22 9.99 3.45
C LEU A 66 -8.77 10.45 2.09
N LEU A 67 -8.69 11.74 1.80
CA LEU A 67 -9.03 12.30 0.49
C LEU A 67 -7.77 12.74 -0.22
N THR A 68 -7.70 12.53 -1.54
CA THR A 68 -6.59 13.00 -2.36
C THR A 68 -7.07 13.48 -3.72
N ALA A 69 -6.42 14.51 -4.27
CA ALA A 69 -6.63 14.93 -5.66
C ALA A 69 -5.63 14.29 -6.64
N VAL A 70 -4.84 13.32 -6.15
CA VAL A 70 -3.86 12.58 -6.95
C VAL A 70 -4.57 11.41 -7.63
N PRO A 71 -4.44 11.23 -8.96
CA PRO A 71 -5.04 10.09 -9.65
C PRO A 71 -4.62 8.77 -9.02
N ILE A 72 -5.56 7.85 -8.86
CA ILE A 72 -5.29 6.55 -8.22
C ILE A 72 -4.20 5.77 -8.96
N THR A 73 -4.01 5.96 -10.27
CA THR A 73 -2.92 5.36 -11.07
C THR A 73 -1.52 5.73 -10.59
N ASN A 74 -1.38 6.85 -9.84
CA ASN A 74 -0.12 7.30 -9.28
C ASN A 74 0.16 6.73 -7.88
N LEU A 75 -0.78 5.95 -7.32
CA LEU A 75 -0.57 5.23 -6.07
C LEU A 75 0.67 4.35 -6.17
N CYS A 76 1.55 4.50 -5.19
CA CYS A 76 2.73 3.64 -5.03
C CYS A 76 2.58 2.83 -3.75
N ILE A 77 2.79 1.53 -3.87
CA ILE A 77 2.62 0.56 -2.79
C ILE A 77 3.98 -0.09 -2.55
N ALA A 78 4.52 -0.05 -1.33
CA ALA A 78 5.79 -0.67 -0.99
C ALA A 78 5.59 -1.70 0.12
N LYS A 79 5.99 -2.94 -0.14
CA LYS A 79 5.95 -4.04 0.84
C LYS A 79 7.35 -4.40 1.31
N TYR A 80 7.54 -4.38 2.63
CA TYR A 80 8.74 -4.88 3.29
C TYR A 80 8.33 -5.79 4.45
N ASP A 81 8.52 -7.10 4.26
CA ASP A 81 8.13 -8.15 5.21
C ASP A 81 6.64 -8.00 5.63
N TYR A 82 6.38 -7.73 6.91
CA TYR A 82 5.04 -7.56 7.49
C TYR A 82 4.50 -6.13 7.36
N ILE A 83 5.28 -5.20 6.81
CA ILE A 83 4.90 -3.80 6.57
C ILE A 83 4.46 -3.62 5.11
N THR A 84 3.32 -2.98 4.90
CA THR A 84 2.88 -2.51 3.57
C THR A 84 2.50 -1.05 3.66
N VAL A 85 3.10 -0.22 2.81
CA VAL A 85 2.89 1.23 2.76
C VAL A 85 2.21 1.60 1.45
N PHE A 86 1.18 2.44 1.52
CA PHE A 86 0.47 3.00 0.39
C PHE A 86 0.67 4.51 0.38
N VAL A 87 1.10 5.08 -0.75
CA VAL A 87 1.36 6.51 -0.87
C VAL A 87 0.70 7.08 -2.12
N THR A 88 -0.12 8.10 -1.93
CA THR A 88 -0.52 9.04 -2.98
C THR A 88 0.07 10.40 -2.64
N ALA A 89 0.94 10.91 -3.51
CA ALA A 89 1.63 12.17 -3.29
C ALA A 89 1.52 13.05 -4.53
N GLY A 90 1.20 14.32 -4.32
CA GLY A 90 1.21 15.35 -5.34
C GLY A 90 1.59 16.68 -4.72
N VAL A 91 2.72 17.24 -5.16
CA VAL A 91 3.22 18.53 -4.70
C VAL A 91 3.43 19.44 -5.90
N SER A 92 2.70 20.56 -5.91
CA SER A 92 2.71 21.59 -6.94
C SER A 92 2.22 22.92 -6.35
N ASP A 93 2.11 23.98 -7.16
CA ASP A 93 1.58 25.26 -6.67
C ASP A 93 0.11 25.18 -6.26
N SER A 94 -0.67 24.32 -6.94
CA SER A 94 -2.14 24.24 -6.80
C SER A 94 -2.63 22.96 -6.14
N ASN A 95 -1.79 21.94 -6.02
CA ASN A 95 -2.13 20.67 -5.38
C ASN A 95 -0.97 20.23 -4.48
N ARG A 96 -1.26 20.05 -3.19
CA ARG A 96 -0.28 19.70 -2.16
C ARG A 96 -0.91 18.70 -1.21
N THR A 97 -0.88 17.42 -1.57
CA THR A 97 -1.43 16.33 -0.77
C THR A 97 -0.44 15.19 -0.73
N ILE A 98 -0.16 14.69 0.48
CA ILE A 98 0.60 13.46 0.69
C ILE A 98 -0.17 12.62 1.70
N ASN A 99 -0.79 11.56 1.21
CA ASN A 99 -1.44 10.57 2.05
C ASN A 99 -0.54 9.34 2.15
N ILE A 100 -0.26 8.92 3.39
CA ILE A 100 0.55 7.74 3.68
C ILE A 100 -0.29 6.80 4.55
N ILE A 101 -0.52 5.59 4.07
CA ILE A 101 -1.13 4.52 4.88
C ILE A 101 -0.06 3.47 5.13
N VAL A 102 0.36 3.31 6.38
CA VAL A 102 1.23 2.24 6.83
C VAL A 102 0.35 1.14 7.40
N THR A 103 0.56 -0.10 6.97
CA THR A 103 -0.09 -1.26 7.55
C THR A 103 0.93 -2.27 8.05
N SER A 104 0.62 -2.91 9.17
CA SER A 104 1.40 -3.99 9.76
C SER A 104 0.54 -5.23 9.92
N THR A 105 1.03 -6.39 9.50
CA THR A 105 0.39 -7.68 9.83
C THR A 105 0.75 -8.18 11.23
N ARG A 106 1.67 -7.50 11.92
CA ARG A 106 1.99 -7.73 13.35
C ARG A 106 1.26 -6.70 14.21
N PRO A 107 0.78 -7.07 15.41
CA PRO A 107 0.10 -6.14 16.30
C PRO A 107 1.07 -5.08 16.84
N LEU A 108 0.59 -3.85 16.93
CA LEU A 108 1.30 -2.71 17.51
C LEU A 108 0.48 -2.15 18.67
N SER A 109 1.14 -1.78 19.76
CA SER A 109 0.53 -0.99 20.83
C SER A 109 0.18 0.42 20.35
N ASP A 110 -0.66 1.15 21.09
CA ASP A 110 -0.98 2.55 20.77
C ASP A 110 0.28 3.43 20.73
N ALA A 111 1.25 3.20 21.62
CA ALA A 111 2.54 3.88 21.62
C ALA A 111 3.35 3.57 20.34
N ALA A 112 3.36 2.31 19.90
CA ALA A 112 4.01 1.94 18.65
C ALA A 112 3.29 2.51 17.42
N LEU A 113 1.95 2.58 17.40
CA LEU A 113 1.20 3.23 16.31
C LEU A 113 1.59 4.70 16.15
N LEU A 114 1.67 5.42 17.26
CA LEU A 114 2.12 6.82 17.27
C LEU A 114 3.60 6.93 16.86
N GLY A 115 4.48 6.06 17.37
CA GLY A 115 5.89 6.03 16.98
C GLY A 115 6.12 5.73 15.49
N ALA A 116 5.30 4.85 14.90
CA ALA A 116 5.28 4.55 13.48
C ALA A 116 4.82 5.76 12.66
N MET A 117 3.79 6.49 13.13
CA MET A 117 3.31 7.71 12.48
C MET A 117 4.38 8.81 12.49
N THR A 118 5.09 8.97 13.60
CA THR A 118 6.25 9.88 13.71
C THR A 118 7.34 9.47 12.72
N THR A 119 7.72 8.19 12.68
CA THR A 119 8.73 7.68 11.74
C THR A 119 8.36 7.95 10.28
N ALA A 120 7.11 7.66 9.89
CA ALA A 120 6.62 7.95 8.54
C ALA A 120 6.68 9.46 8.22
N THR A 121 6.39 10.31 9.20
CA THR A 121 6.42 11.77 9.06
C THR A 121 7.85 12.31 8.94
N GLU A 122 8.79 11.81 9.75
CA GLU A 122 10.22 12.17 9.67
C GLU A 122 10.79 11.82 8.30
N VAL A 123 10.51 10.61 7.82
CA VAL A 123 11.00 10.14 6.52
C VAL A 123 10.38 10.93 5.37
N LYS A 124 9.08 11.26 5.47
CA LYS A 124 8.42 12.17 4.52
C LYS A 124 9.20 13.49 4.44
N MET A 125 9.47 14.13 5.58
CA MET A 125 10.20 15.39 5.61
C MET A 125 11.59 15.29 4.99
N GLN A 126 12.32 14.19 5.26
CA GLN A 126 13.61 13.92 4.63
C GLN A 126 13.50 13.82 3.10
N VAL A 127 12.54 13.05 2.58
CA VAL A 127 12.33 12.90 1.12
C VAL A 127 11.97 14.24 0.45
N LEU A 128 11.14 15.06 1.10
CA LEU A 128 10.78 16.38 0.57
C LEU A 128 11.98 17.33 0.56
N ALA A 129 12.80 17.30 1.62
CA ALA A 129 14.04 18.07 1.72
C ALA A 129 15.07 17.63 0.65
N ASP A 130 15.26 16.33 0.46
CA ASP A 130 16.16 15.76 -0.56
C ASP A 130 15.78 16.20 -1.98
N ARG A 131 14.47 16.38 -2.22
CA ARG A 131 13.91 16.89 -3.48
C ARG A 131 13.93 18.41 -3.63
N LYS A 132 14.38 19.15 -2.60
CA LYS A 132 14.46 20.62 -2.59
C LYS A 132 13.13 21.30 -2.90
N LEU A 133 12.01 20.72 -2.48
CA LEU A 133 10.69 21.32 -2.71
C LEU A 133 10.58 22.71 -2.07
N PRO A 134 9.76 23.64 -2.62
CA PRO A 134 9.71 25.02 -2.14
C PRO A 134 9.36 25.12 -0.65
N SER A 135 10.20 25.81 0.11
CA SER A 135 9.96 26.14 1.52
C SER A 135 8.70 27.02 1.65
N GLY A 136 7.75 26.66 2.51
CA GLY A 136 6.51 27.41 2.75
C GLY A 136 5.24 26.77 2.21
N ALA A 137 5.34 25.53 1.72
CA ALA A 137 4.26 24.79 1.09
C ALA A 137 3.90 23.52 1.86
N SER A 138 3.41 23.63 3.11
CA SER A 138 2.95 22.46 3.86
C SER A 138 1.81 21.77 3.09
N PRO A 139 1.97 20.50 2.67
CA PRO A 139 0.88 19.78 2.05
C PRO A 139 -0.19 19.44 3.09
N THR A 140 -1.44 19.28 2.65
CA THR A 140 -2.48 18.67 3.46
C THR A 140 -2.12 17.19 3.60
N ASP A 141 -1.35 16.89 4.63
CA ASP A 141 -0.78 15.57 4.85
C ASP A 141 -1.66 14.77 5.79
N ALA A 142 -1.95 13.53 5.42
CA ALA A 142 -2.62 12.60 6.30
C ALA A 142 -1.84 11.28 6.39
N VAL A 143 -1.59 10.83 7.61
CA VAL A 143 -0.92 9.56 7.89
C VAL A 143 -1.89 8.65 8.64
N VAL A 144 -2.03 7.42 8.17
CA VAL A 144 -2.70 6.34 8.90
C VAL A 144 -1.68 5.25 9.17
N VAL A 145 -1.65 4.75 10.40
CA VAL A 145 -0.93 3.52 10.75
C VAL A 145 -1.97 2.52 11.25
N ALA A 146 -2.05 1.35 10.63
CA ALA A 146 -3.02 0.30 10.98
C ALA A 146 -2.32 -1.05 11.19
N ALA A 147 -2.45 -1.62 12.37
CA ALA A 147 -1.85 -2.91 12.73
C ALA A 147 -2.93 -3.98 12.91
N GLU A 148 -2.76 -5.15 12.31
CA GLU A 148 -3.66 -6.28 12.52
C GLU A 148 -3.69 -6.68 14.00
N LYS A 149 -4.89 -6.79 14.54
CA LYS A 149 -5.11 -7.37 15.86
C LYS A 149 -4.85 -8.87 15.75
N SER A 150 -4.04 -9.39 16.65
CA SER A 150 -3.80 -10.82 16.79
C SER A 150 -3.60 -11.20 18.25
N LEU A 151 -3.46 -12.50 18.52
CA LEU A 151 -3.17 -13.02 19.86
C LEU A 151 -1.70 -12.85 20.26
N SER A 152 -0.81 -12.45 19.35
CA SER A 152 0.59 -12.23 19.68
C SER A 152 0.79 -10.94 20.47
N THR A 153 1.84 -10.89 21.29
CA THR A 153 2.21 -9.68 22.04
C THR A 153 2.45 -8.51 21.07
N PRO A 154 1.77 -7.36 21.25
CA PRO A 154 2.01 -6.18 20.44
C PRO A 154 3.42 -5.63 20.62
N GLU A 155 4.03 -5.14 19.54
CA GLU A 155 5.27 -4.40 19.66
C GLU A 155 5.02 -3.06 20.38
N MET A 156 5.93 -2.71 21.28
CA MET A 156 5.78 -1.54 22.17
C MET A 156 6.27 -0.24 21.53
N PHE A 157 7.20 -0.34 20.57
CA PHE A 157 7.81 0.82 19.93
C PHE A 157 7.99 0.56 18.43
N ALA A 158 7.80 1.61 17.62
CA ALA A 158 8.05 1.57 16.17
C ALA A 158 8.74 2.85 15.69
N GLY A 159 9.60 3.43 16.52
CA GLY A 159 10.46 4.56 16.15
C GLY A 159 11.56 4.13 15.17
N ILE A 160 12.17 5.09 14.46
CA ILE A 160 13.09 4.82 13.32
C ILE A 160 14.26 3.86 13.61
N LEU A 161 14.71 3.76 14.88
CA LEU A 161 15.80 2.87 15.31
C LEU A 161 15.34 1.46 15.71
N THR A 162 14.03 1.18 15.65
CA THR A 162 13.47 -0.16 15.87
C THR A 162 13.41 -0.94 14.56
N GLU A 163 13.36 -2.27 14.64
CA GLU A 163 13.20 -3.14 13.47
C GLU A 163 11.97 -2.78 12.62
N THR A 164 10.85 -2.48 13.28
CA THR A 164 9.59 -2.07 12.62
C THR A 164 9.70 -0.66 12.05
N GLY A 165 10.27 0.29 12.80
CA GLY A 165 10.46 1.66 12.32
C GLY A 165 11.42 1.75 11.14
N GLU A 166 12.51 0.99 11.12
CA GLU A 166 13.44 0.93 9.98
C GLU A 166 12.73 0.45 8.70
N ARG A 167 11.90 -0.60 8.80
CA ARG A 167 11.12 -1.11 7.66
C ARG A 167 10.11 -0.09 7.16
N ILE A 168 9.39 0.56 8.08
CA ILE A 168 8.48 1.66 7.76
C ILE A 168 9.24 2.77 7.04
N ALA A 169 10.41 3.17 7.56
CA ALA A 169 11.21 4.23 6.98
C ALA A 169 11.68 3.89 5.56
N LYS A 170 12.23 2.69 5.34
CA LYS A 170 12.65 2.24 4.00
C LYS A 170 11.45 2.17 3.03
N ALA A 171 10.31 1.64 3.47
CA ALA A 171 9.12 1.50 2.62
C ALA A 171 8.47 2.86 2.29
N VAL A 172 8.35 3.76 3.27
CA VAL A 172 7.85 5.13 3.07
C VAL A 172 8.76 5.90 2.12
N ARG A 173 10.09 5.83 2.33
CA ARG A 173 11.06 6.51 1.46
C ARG A 173 10.90 6.07 0.00
N GLN A 174 10.82 4.77 -0.24
CA GLN A 174 10.64 4.21 -1.59
C GLN A 174 9.30 4.65 -2.20
N ALA A 175 8.18 4.35 -1.53
CA ALA A 175 6.86 4.62 -2.06
C ALA A 175 6.61 6.11 -2.30
N LEU A 176 7.07 6.99 -1.39
CA LEU A 176 6.93 8.44 -1.55
C LEU A 176 7.81 8.98 -2.67
N THR A 177 9.05 8.50 -2.78
CA THR A 177 9.96 8.90 -3.87
C THR A 177 9.36 8.58 -5.22
N GLU A 178 8.82 7.36 -5.37
CA GLU A 178 8.20 6.92 -6.61
C GLU A 178 6.89 7.65 -6.87
N ALA A 179 6.03 7.85 -5.86
CA ALA A 179 4.76 8.57 -6.00
C ALA A 179 4.97 10.00 -6.51
N LEU A 180 5.98 10.71 -5.99
CA LEU A 180 6.33 12.05 -6.47
C LEU A 180 6.78 12.03 -7.94
N ILE A 181 7.61 11.05 -8.35
CA ILE A 181 8.01 10.86 -9.76
C ILE A 181 6.78 10.59 -10.64
N ARG A 182 5.85 9.73 -10.20
CA ARG A 182 4.62 9.43 -10.95
C ARG A 182 3.76 10.69 -11.11
N PHE A 183 3.68 11.52 -10.07
CA PHE A 183 2.96 12.78 -10.14
C PHE A 183 3.60 13.79 -11.09
N ASP A 184 4.92 13.94 -11.08
CA ASP A 184 5.65 14.79 -12.02
C ASP A 184 5.41 14.33 -13.48
N ASN A 185 5.49 13.02 -13.75
CA ASN A 185 5.20 12.45 -15.07
C ASN A 185 3.73 12.67 -15.50
N TYR A 186 2.80 12.59 -14.56
CA TYR A 186 1.39 12.90 -14.79
C TYR A 186 1.19 14.37 -15.15
N LEU A 187 1.84 15.30 -14.46
CA LEU A 187 1.78 16.72 -14.79
C LEU A 187 2.34 17.00 -16.18
N LEU A 188 3.50 16.41 -16.50
CA LEU A 188 4.14 16.55 -17.80
C LEU A 188 3.26 16.01 -18.93
N SER A 189 2.71 14.81 -18.77
CA SER A 189 1.91 14.15 -19.81
C SER A 189 0.52 14.74 -19.99
N THR A 190 -0.08 15.31 -18.94
CA THR A 190 -1.45 15.85 -19.00
C THR A 190 -1.47 17.33 -19.38
N TRP A 191 -0.48 18.10 -18.93
CA TRP A 191 -0.50 19.57 -19.03
C TRP A 191 0.73 20.14 -19.75
N GLY A 192 1.67 19.30 -20.18
CA GLY A 192 2.93 19.76 -20.80
C GLY A 192 3.86 20.51 -19.84
N VAL A 193 3.61 20.44 -18.52
CA VAL A 193 4.38 21.18 -17.53
C VAL A 193 5.40 20.25 -16.86
N SER A 194 6.69 20.55 -17.03
CA SER A 194 7.75 19.97 -16.22
C SER A 194 8.02 20.87 -15.02
N ARG A 195 7.70 20.38 -13.82
CA ARG A 195 8.12 21.03 -12.57
C ARG A 195 9.24 20.16 -12.00
N GLY A 196 10.46 20.45 -12.47
CA GLY A 196 11.67 19.64 -12.28
C GLY A 196 12.17 19.54 -10.83
N TRP A 197 11.42 18.86 -9.97
CA TRP A 197 11.87 18.46 -8.63
C TRP A 197 12.52 17.06 -8.62
N SER A 198 12.39 16.35 -9.73
CA SER A 198 13.13 15.14 -10.04
C SER A 198 14.58 15.49 -10.46
N ARG A 199 15.51 15.58 -9.50
CA ARG A 199 16.94 15.56 -9.82
C ARG A 199 17.24 14.33 -10.69
N ASP A 200 18.04 14.55 -11.72
CA ASP A 200 18.66 13.53 -12.58
C ASP A 200 17.72 12.71 -13.49
N ALA A 201 16.58 13.27 -13.89
CA ALA A 201 15.68 12.71 -14.91
C ALA A 201 15.41 11.20 -14.74
N PRO A 202 14.73 10.78 -13.66
CA PRO A 202 14.19 9.43 -13.60
C PRO A 202 13.31 9.26 -14.84
N GLY A 203 13.67 8.30 -15.69
CA GLY A 203 13.07 8.13 -17.01
C GLY A 203 11.54 8.21 -16.94
N PHE A 204 10.91 8.80 -17.94
CA PHE A 204 9.46 8.97 -17.97
C PHE A 204 8.75 7.63 -17.73
N VAL A 205 8.18 7.46 -16.53
CA VAL A 205 7.47 6.25 -16.11
C VAL A 205 5.97 6.50 -16.24
N LYS A 206 5.36 5.93 -17.28
CA LYS A 206 3.91 5.88 -17.45
C LYS A 206 3.40 4.51 -17.00
N ARG A 207 2.35 4.51 -16.18
CA ARG A 207 1.62 3.32 -15.74
C ARG A 207 0.13 3.54 -15.93
N THR A 208 -0.58 2.48 -16.26
CA THR A 208 -2.05 2.45 -16.36
C THR A 208 -2.71 1.97 -15.06
N ARG A 209 -1.91 1.55 -14.08
CA ARG A 209 -2.31 1.02 -12.78
C ARG A 209 -1.29 1.44 -11.70
N PRO A 210 -1.65 1.35 -10.41
CA PRO A 210 -0.71 1.58 -9.32
C PRO A 210 0.57 0.76 -9.41
N SER A 211 1.66 1.33 -8.91
CA SER A 211 2.97 0.67 -8.86
C SER A 211 3.12 -0.08 -7.55
N TYR A 212 3.55 -1.34 -7.60
CA TYR A 212 3.78 -2.19 -6.43
C TYR A 212 5.25 -2.57 -6.34
N PHE A 213 5.89 -2.25 -5.22
CA PHE A 213 7.30 -2.46 -4.95
C PHE A 213 7.46 -3.49 -3.84
N ILE A 214 8.36 -4.45 -4.04
CA ILE A 214 8.70 -5.48 -3.07
C ILE A 214 10.16 -5.29 -2.66
N TYR A 215 10.42 -5.26 -1.35
CA TYR A 215 11.79 -5.33 -0.85
C TYR A 215 12.32 -6.75 -0.99
N SER A 216 13.42 -6.89 -1.72
CA SER A 216 14.10 -8.16 -1.93
C SER A 216 15.47 -8.14 -1.26
N ARG A 217 15.82 -9.27 -0.65
CA ARG A 217 17.16 -9.57 -0.14
C ARG A 217 17.93 -10.53 -1.06
N TYR A 218 17.25 -11.05 -2.09
CA TYR A 218 17.85 -11.99 -3.03
C TYR A 218 18.80 -11.24 -3.98
N GLY A 219 20.08 -11.59 -3.99
CA GLY A 219 21.07 -10.84 -4.77
C GLY A 219 21.46 -9.47 -4.17
N GLY A 220 21.15 -9.26 -2.89
CA GLY A 220 21.43 -8.02 -2.16
C GLY A 220 20.15 -7.23 -1.84
N ASP A 221 20.30 -6.23 -0.98
CA ASP A 221 19.20 -5.39 -0.51
C ASP A 221 18.76 -4.39 -1.58
N HIS A 222 17.56 -4.57 -2.13
CA HIS A 222 17.02 -3.68 -3.15
C HIS A 222 15.49 -3.72 -3.23
N TRP A 223 14.90 -2.70 -3.85
CA TRP A 223 13.48 -2.67 -4.21
C TRP A 223 13.29 -3.16 -5.65
N THR A 224 12.26 -3.97 -5.88
CA THR A 224 11.83 -4.38 -7.21
C THR A 224 10.40 -3.89 -7.47
N GLU A 225 10.19 -3.14 -8.54
CA GLU A 225 8.83 -2.84 -9.04
C GLU A 225 8.27 -4.08 -9.72
N TRP A 226 7.05 -4.45 -9.37
CA TRP A 226 6.31 -5.48 -10.08
C TRP A 226 5.81 -4.95 -11.43
N VAL A 227 6.43 -5.45 -12.49
CA VAL A 227 6.02 -5.22 -13.88
C VAL A 227 5.74 -6.58 -14.53
N PRO A 228 4.46 -6.97 -14.72
CA PRO A 228 4.10 -8.25 -15.34
C PRO A 228 4.51 -8.32 -16.83
N GLU A 229 4.52 -7.18 -17.54
CA GLU A 229 4.93 -7.12 -18.93
C GLU A 229 6.44 -7.41 -19.07
N GLY A 230 6.80 -8.50 -19.76
CA GLY A 230 8.19 -8.91 -19.94
C GLY A 230 8.88 -9.38 -18.65
N CYS A 231 8.11 -9.83 -17.65
CA CYS A 231 8.66 -10.31 -16.38
C CYS A 231 9.68 -11.44 -16.60
N PRO A 232 10.95 -11.28 -16.16
CA PRO A 232 11.99 -12.29 -16.38
C PRO A 232 11.73 -13.58 -15.60
N TYR A 233 10.85 -13.54 -14.61
CA TYR A 233 10.45 -14.69 -13.81
C TYR A 233 9.27 -15.45 -14.41
N TYR A 234 8.65 -14.98 -15.51
CA TYR A 234 7.54 -15.68 -16.13
C TYR A 234 8.02 -16.93 -16.90
N PRO A 235 7.44 -18.13 -16.68
CA PRO A 235 6.40 -18.45 -15.71
C PRO A 235 6.93 -18.70 -14.30
N CYS A 236 6.44 -17.95 -13.31
CA CYS A 236 6.88 -17.99 -11.92
C CYS A 236 6.74 -19.38 -11.26
N HIS A 237 5.76 -20.20 -11.68
CA HIS A 237 5.49 -21.53 -11.08
C HIS A 237 5.63 -22.70 -12.06
N LYS A 238 6.48 -22.56 -13.10
CA LYS A 238 6.83 -23.62 -14.05
C LYS A 238 5.62 -24.28 -14.75
N TYR A 239 4.57 -23.50 -15.10
CA TYR A 239 3.51 -23.95 -15.98
C TYR A 239 3.04 -22.82 -16.90
N ALA A 240 2.60 -23.15 -18.12
CA ALA A 240 2.44 -22.19 -19.21
C ALA A 240 1.17 -21.32 -19.12
N GLU A 241 0.05 -21.86 -18.61
CA GLU A 241 -1.26 -21.18 -18.60
C GLU A 241 -1.49 -20.29 -17.36
N GLN A 242 -0.42 -19.75 -16.77
CA GLN A 242 -0.54 -18.95 -15.54
C GLN A 242 -1.00 -17.52 -15.80
N GLN A 243 -1.96 -17.05 -15.01
CA GLN A 243 -2.36 -15.63 -14.95
C GLN A 243 -1.52 -14.92 -13.89
N CYS A 244 -0.64 -14.01 -14.32
CA CYS A 244 0.20 -13.20 -13.43
C CYS A 244 -0.49 -11.91 -13.00
N SER A 245 -1.70 -12.00 -12.44
CA SER A 245 -2.38 -10.83 -11.85
C SER A 245 -1.84 -10.45 -10.47
N PHE A 246 -1.16 -11.38 -9.80
CA PHE A 246 -0.66 -11.23 -8.44
C PHE A 246 0.79 -11.71 -8.33
N CYS A 247 1.79 -10.83 -8.46
CA CYS A 247 3.19 -11.23 -8.25
C CYS A 247 3.50 -11.61 -6.79
N TYR A 248 2.74 -11.02 -5.86
CA TYR A 248 2.69 -11.45 -4.49
C TYR A 248 1.26 -11.85 -4.17
N CYS A 249 1.08 -13.04 -3.60
CA CYS A 249 -0.25 -13.53 -3.26
C CYS A 249 -0.90 -12.60 -2.21
N PRO A 250 -2.06 -11.98 -2.49
CA PRO A 250 -2.74 -11.10 -1.53
C PRO A 250 -3.27 -11.86 -0.31
N LEU A 251 -3.25 -13.19 -0.36
CA LEU A 251 -3.66 -14.07 0.73
C LEU A 251 -2.47 -14.50 1.60
N TYR A 252 -1.23 -14.11 1.28
CA TYR A 252 -0.07 -14.52 2.06
C TYR A 252 0.03 -13.78 3.41
N PRO A 253 0.37 -14.49 4.51
CA PRO A 253 0.40 -15.95 4.63
C PRO A 253 -1.02 -16.47 4.82
N CYS A 254 -1.44 -17.44 4.01
CA CYS A 254 -2.80 -17.97 4.12
C CYS A 254 -2.96 -19.05 5.20
N MET A 255 -1.83 -19.61 5.66
CA MET A 255 -1.75 -20.68 6.65
C MET A 255 -2.59 -21.92 6.30
N ASP A 256 -2.89 -22.11 5.02
CA ASP A 256 -3.65 -23.24 4.52
C ASP A 256 -2.71 -24.37 4.10
N LEU A 257 -2.64 -25.43 4.92
CA LEU A 257 -1.69 -26.54 4.76
C LEU A 257 -1.83 -27.33 3.46
N SER A 258 -2.91 -27.15 2.70
CA SER A 258 -3.02 -27.74 1.36
C SER A 258 -2.40 -26.89 0.24
N LEU A 259 -1.99 -25.66 0.56
CA LEU A 259 -1.41 -24.68 -0.38
C LEU A 259 0.03 -24.31 -0.01
N GLY A 260 0.57 -24.83 1.09
CA GLY A 260 1.90 -24.49 1.57
C GLY A 260 2.22 -25.18 2.88
N ALA A 261 3.38 -24.84 3.44
CA ALA A 261 3.87 -25.37 4.71
C ALA A 261 4.71 -24.33 5.45
N MET A 262 4.85 -24.49 6.77
CA MET A 262 5.87 -23.75 7.52
C MET A 262 7.25 -24.33 7.21
N ILE A 263 8.23 -23.47 6.94
CA ILE A 263 9.64 -23.84 6.74
C ILE A 263 10.48 -23.16 7.81
N GLU A 264 11.46 -23.88 8.35
CA GLU A 264 12.42 -23.32 9.29
C GLU A 264 13.45 -22.47 8.52
N THR A 265 13.75 -21.28 9.04
CA THR A 265 14.83 -20.43 8.52
C THR A 265 15.74 -19.99 9.66
N PRO A 266 16.99 -19.55 9.39
CA PRO A 266 17.87 -19.01 10.43
C PRO A 266 17.28 -17.83 11.20
N ASN A 267 16.27 -17.15 10.63
CA ASN A 267 15.58 -16.01 11.23
C ASN A 267 14.19 -16.38 11.79
N GLY A 268 13.91 -17.67 11.97
CA GLY A 268 12.63 -18.21 12.44
C GLY A 268 11.77 -18.83 11.34
N ASP A 269 10.66 -19.43 11.75
CA ASP A 269 9.79 -20.16 10.84
C ASP A 269 8.98 -19.22 9.94
N VAL A 270 8.91 -19.54 8.65
CA VAL A 270 8.22 -18.75 7.63
C VAL A 270 7.22 -19.63 6.89
N TRP A 271 6.05 -19.08 6.57
CA TRP A 271 5.09 -19.75 5.69
C TRP A 271 5.61 -19.80 4.26
N SER A 272 5.83 -20.97 3.69
CA SER A 272 6.17 -21.16 2.27
C SER A 272 4.96 -21.62 1.48
N CYS A 273 4.59 -20.86 0.45
CA CYS A 273 3.59 -21.24 -0.54
C CYS A 273 4.19 -21.33 -1.95
N MET A 274 5.48 -21.69 -2.06
CA MET A 274 6.21 -21.66 -3.33
C MET A 274 5.63 -22.56 -4.43
N ASP A 275 4.90 -23.61 -4.06
CA ASP A 275 4.24 -24.53 -5.00
C ASP A 275 2.74 -24.24 -5.17
N CYS A 276 2.22 -23.17 -4.54
CA CYS A 276 0.81 -22.79 -4.63
C CYS A 276 0.47 -22.22 -6.00
N ARG A 277 -0.51 -22.82 -6.67
CA ARG A 277 -1.03 -22.33 -7.97
C ARG A 277 -2.33 -21.56 -7.87
N LEU A 278 -2.95 -21.48 -6.69
CA LEU A 278 -4.34 -21.04 -6.53
C LEU A 278 -4.62 -19.70 -7.21
N VAL A 279 -3.86 -18.65 -6.88
CA VAL A 279 -4.05 -17.29 -7.43
C VAL A 279 -3.47 -17.09 -8.84
N HIS A 280 -2.90 -18.15 -9.42
CA HIS A 280 -2.36 -18.15 -10.78
C HIS A 280 -3.27 -18.90 -11.77
N VAL A 281 -4.33 -19.56 -11.29
CA VAL A 281 -5.36 -20.15 -12.15
C VAL A 281 -6.25 -19.04 -12.71
N PRO A 282 -6.48 -18.94 -14.03
CA PRO A 282 -7.13 -17.77 -14.62
C PRO A 282 -8.52 -17.44 -14.06
N ASN A 283 -9.40 -18.42 -13.88
CA ASN A 283 -10.74 -18.21 -13.31
C ASN A 283 -10.67 -17.75 -11.84
N VAL A 284 -9.77 -18.33 -11.04
CA VAL A 284 -9.54 -17.92 -9.65
C VAL A 284 -8.95 -16.51 -9.57
N ALA A 285 -7.96 -16.21 -10.40
CA ALA A 285 -7.32 -14.91 -10.43
C ALA A 285 -8.31 -13.80 -10.83
N SER A 286 -9.13 -14.07 -11.85
CA SER A 286 -10.17 -13.15 -12.32
C SER A 286 -11.26 -12.97 -11.27
N HIS A 287 -11.73 -14.06 -10.64
CA HIS A 287 -12.68 -14.00 -9.53
C HIS A 287 -12.14 -13.19 -8.35
N LEU A 288 -10.86 -13.33 -8.01
CA LEU A 288 -10.23 -12.57 -6.92
C LEU A 288 -10.02 -11.10 -7.27
N LEU A 289 -9.82 -10.76 -8.54
CA LEU A 289 -9.79 -9.36 -8.99
C LEU A 289 -11.18 -8.71 -8.87
N GLU A 290 -12.24 -9.45 -9.17
CA GLU A 290 -13.63 -8.99 -9.08
C GLU A 290 -14.16 -8.98 -7.64
N ASN A 291 -13.71 -9.94 -6.82
CA ASN A 291 -14.17 -10.18 -5.45
C ASN A 291 -12.96 -10.24 -4.51
N PRO A 292 -12.30 -9.10 -4.22
CA PRO A 292 -11.05 -9.06 -3.45
C PRO A 292 -11.19 -9.49 -1.98
N GLU A 293 -12.40 -9.55 -1.46
CA GLU A 293 -12.77 -10.14 -0.18
C GLU A 293 -12.84 -11.67 -0.20
N ALA A 294 -12.74 -12.32 -1.36
CA ALA A 294 -12.83 -13.76 -1.48
C ALA A 294 -11.77 -14.49 -0.63
N GLY A 295 -12.23 -15.41 0.21
CA GLY A 295 -11.37 -16.21 1.09
C GLY A 295 -10.68 -17.36 0.34
N VAL A 296 -9.65 -17.94 0.95
CA VAL A 296 -8.97 -19.14 0.41
C VAL A 296 -9.96 -20.27 0.14
N ALA A 297 -10.91 -20.48 1.06
CA ALA A 297 -11.95 -21.51 0.92
C ALA A 297 -12.84 -21.28 -0.31
N GLU A 298 -13.25 -20.04 -0.55
CA GLU A 298 -14.07 -19.67 -1.71
C GLU A 298 -13.28 -19.83 -3.01
N LEU A 299 -12.04 -19.33 -3.06
CA LEU A 299 -11.19 -19.44 -4.24
C LEU A 299 -10.90 -20.90 -4.62
N LYS A 300 -10.77 -21.79 -3.63
CA LYS A 300 -10.69 -23.25 -3.87
C LYS A 300 -11.97 -23.83 -4.45
N LEU A 301 -13.14 -23.26 -4.15
CA LEU A 301 -14.39 -23.67 -4.80
C LEU A 301 -14.46 -23.18 -6.24
N VAL A 302 -14.00 -21.95 -6.51
CA VAL A 302 -13.90 -21.40 -7.86
C VAL A 302 -12.94 -22.23 -8.71
N GLN A 303 -11.79 -22.65 -8.16
CA GLN A 303 -10.81 -23.47 -8.87
C GLN A 303 -11.37 -24.81 -9.38
N LYS A 304 -12.36 -25.37 -8.68
CA LYS A 304 -12.99 -26.66 -9.02
C LYS A 304 -14.06 -26.56 -10.11
N LYS A 305 -14.50 -25.35 -10.45
CA LYS A 305 -15.47 -25.08 -11.50
C LYS A 305 -14.76 -24.83 -12.82
#